data_AF-A0AA51X9A1-F1
#
_entry.id   AF-A0AA51X9A1-F1
#
_cell.length_a   1.000
_cell.length_b   1.000
_cell.length_c   1.000
_cell.angle_alpha   90.00
_cell.angle_beta   90.00
_cell.angle_gamma   90.00
#
_symmetry.space_group_name_H-M   'P 1'
#
loop_
_entity.id
_entity.type
_entity.pdbx_description
1 polymer ?
#
loop_
_entity_poly.entity_id
_entity_poly.type
_entity_poly.pdbx_seq_one_letter_code
_entity_poly.pdbx_strand_id
1 'polypeptide(L)'
;MPSWQQLKAYSAMYKEINQQNATCDQDGNQFELSRLSDCIVIGEDNGEPLFCDPSDSYSIWCYYPDGGDVKYLSSSLDVFIAKAELIYD
;
A
#
# COMPACT_ATOMS: atom_id res chain seq x y z
N MET A 1 -2.10 -3.72 17.36
CA MET A 1 -2.11 -2.39 16.72
C MET A 1 -3.30 -2.36 15.77
N PRO A 2 -4.09 -1.28 15.71
CA PRO A 2 -5.18 -1.17 14.75
C PRO A 2 -4.66 -1.26 13.31
N SER A 3 -5.42 -1.88 12.41
CA SER A 3 -5.04 -2.07 10.99
C SER A 3 -4.69 -0.74 10.31
N TRP A 4 -5.45 0.32 10.57
CA TRP A 4 -5.20 1.66 10.04
C TRP A 4 -3.87 2.31 10.48
N GLN A 5 -3.15 1.75 11.45
CA GLN A 5 -1.82 2.23 11.87
C GLN A 5 -0.67 1.33 11.38
N GLN A 6 -0.96 0.21 10.70
CA GLN A 6 0.08 -0.74 10.28
C GLN A 6 1.13 -0.12 9.37
N LEU A 7 0.71 0.61 8.34
CA LEU A 7 1.64 1.24 7.39
C LEU A 7 2.55 2.28 8.05
N LYS A 8 2.07 2.97 9.07
CA LYS A 8 2.90 3.90 9.85
C LYS A 8 4.04 3.17 10.57
N ALA A 9 3.76 2.01 11.16
CA ALA A 9 4.77 1.20 11.82
C ALA A 9 5.77 0.60 10.81
N TYR A 10 5.28 0.07 9.69
CA TYR A 10 6.13 -0.46 8.63
C TYR A 10 7.03 0.62 8.02
N SER A 11 6.48 1.80 7.73
CA SER A 11 7.25 2.93 7.21
C SER A 11 8.37 3.35 8.17
N ALA A 12 8.10 3.40 9.47
CA ALA A 12 9.10 3.69 10.49
C ALA A 12 10.20 2.63 10.54
N MET A 13 9.82 1.35 10.51
CA MET A 13 10.75 0.22 10.54
C MET A 13 11.64 0.19 9.29
N TYR A 14 11.06 0.36 8.10
CA TYR A 14 11.80 0.41 6.84
C TYR A 14 12.83 1.53 6.85
N LYS A 15 12.43 2.73 7.31
CA LYS A 15 13.34 3.88 7.43
C LYS A 15 14.49 3.60 8.39
N GLU A 16 14.23 2.93 9.51
CA GLU A 16 15.25 2.59 10.50
C GLU A 16 16.25 1.57 9.96
N ILE A 17 15.79 0.53 9.27
CA ILE A 17 16.62 -0.56 8.75
C ILE A 17 17.44 -0.10 7.53
N ASN A 18 16.78 0.56 6.56
CA ASN A 18 17.39 0.88 5.27
C ASN A 18 18.01 2.28 5.20
N GLN A 19 17.76 3.14 6.19
CA GLN A 19 18.17 4.56 6.20
C GLN A 19 17.66 5.33 4.97
N GLN A 20 16.53 4.91 4.42
CA GLN A 20 15.89 5.52 3.24
C GLN A 20 14.57 6.19 3.62
N ASN A 21 14.17 7.21 2.86
CA ASN A 21 12.89 7.91 3.05
C ASN A 21 11.82 7.48 2.05
N ALA A 22 12.18 6.61 1.10
CA ALA A 22 11.29 6.08 0.08
C ALA A 22 11.57 4.59 -0.13
N THR A 23 10.53 3.86 -0.51
CA THR A 23 10.63 2.54 -1.13
C THR A 23 10.40 2.68 -2.64
N CYS A 24 10.18 1.58 -3.36
CA CYS A 24 9.80 1.60 -4.76
C CYS A 24 8.58 0.74 -5.06
N ASP A 25 7.93 1.03 -6.19
CA ASP A 25 6.95 0.15 -6.80
C ASP A 25 7.62 -0.94 -7.65
N GLN A 26 6.80 -1.84 -8.23
CA GLN A 26 7.27 -2.92 -9.10
C GLN A 26 7.99 -2.45 -10.37
N ASP A 27 7.82 -1.18 -10.76
CA ASP A 27 8.41 -0.57 -11.96
C ASP A 27 9.68 0.25 -11.60
N GLY A 28 10.06 0.28 -10.31
CA GLY A 28 11.21 1.02 -9.80
C GLY A 28 10.95 2.51 -9.54
N ASN A 29 9.69 2.96 -9.63
CA ASN A 29 9.34 4.33 -9.27
C ASN A 29 9.36 4.49 -7.75
N GLN A 30 9.85 5.63 -7.27
CA GLN A 30 9.91 5.88 -5.82
C GLN A 30 8.52 6.08 -5.22
N PHE A 31 8.33 5.49 -4.04
CA PHE A 31 7.15 5.68 -3.20
C PHE A 31 7.61 6.19 -1.82
N GLU A 32 7.32 7.45 -1.52
CA GLU A 32 7.74 8.09 -0.28
C GLU A 32 7.12 7.41 0.95
N LEU A 33 7.92 7.16 1.98
CA LEU A 33 7.44 6.55 3.23
C LEU A 33 6.47 7.46 4.00
N SER A 34 6.56 8.77 3.81
CA SER A 34 5.57 9.71 4.35
C SER A 34 4.19 9.49 3.73
N ARG A 35 4.14 9.37 2.39
CA ARG A 35 2.93 9.00 1.63
C ARG A 35 2.39 7.65 2.12
N LEU A 36 3.27 6.66 2.28
CA LEU A 36 2.88 5.32 2.76
C LEU A 36 2.28 5.37 4.18
N SER A 37 2.85 6.19 5.06
CA SER A 37 2.37 6.32 6.44
C SER A 37 1.00 7.01 6.57
N ASP A 38 0.60 7.78 5.57
CA ASP A 38 -0.69 8.48 5.51
C ASP A 38 -1.77 7.66 4.78
N CYS A 39 -1.41 6.52 4.20
CA CYS A 39 -2.34 5.62 3.52
C CYS A 39 -3.20 4.83 4.52
N ILE A 40 -4.37 4.40 4.05
CA ILE A 40 -5.37 3.70 4.88
C ILE A 40 -5.40 2.23 4.49
N VAL A 41 -5.09 1.35 5.44
CA VAL A 41 -5.24 -0.10 5.26
C VAL A 41 -6.74 -0.43 5.22
N ILE A 42 -7.15 -1.08 4.14
CA ILE A 42 -8.55 -1.49 3.87
C ILE A 42 -8.74 -3.01 3.95
N GLY A 43 -7.65 -3.78 4.03
CA GLY A 43 -7.68 -5.23 4.16
C GLY A 43 -6.29 -5.82 4.15
N GLU A 44 -6.21 -7.12 3.92
CA GLU A 44 -4.96 -7.86 3.78
C GLU A 44 -5.08 -8.87 2.62
N ASP A 45 -3.98 -9.09 1.91
CA ASP A 45 -3.82 -10.15 0.91
C ASP A 45 -2.72 -11.10 1.41
N ASN A 46 -3.12 -12.29 1.89
CA ASN A 46 -2.21 -13.28 2.47
C ASN A 46 -1.32 -12.76 3.62
N GLY A 47 -1.83 -11.79 4.39
CA GLY A 47 -1.10 -11.13 5.48
C GLY A 47 -0.43 -9.81 5.07
N GLU A 48 -0.40 -9.51 3.76
CA GLU A 48 0.20 -8.29 3.25
C GLU A 48 -0.82 -7.14 3.23
N PRO A 49 -0.48 -5.96 3.80
CA PRO A 49 -1.44 -4.87 3.88
C PRO A 49 -1.94 -4.39 2.51
N LEU A 50 -3.25 -4.52 2.29
CA LEU A 50 -3.95 -3.89 1.17
C LEU A 50 -4.40 -2.50 1.62
N PHE A 51 -4.03 -1.46 0.87
CA PHE A 51 -4.27 -0.09 1.26
C PHE A 51 -4.75 0.81 0.13
N CYS A 52 -5.41 1.90 0.50
CA CYS A 52 -5.74 2.98 -0.40
C CYS A 52 -4.91 4.22 -0.09
N ASP A 53 -4.55 4.95 -1.14
CA ASP A 53 -3.82 6.21 -1.05
C ASP A 53 -4.74 7.42 -1.29
N PRO A 54 -5.12 8.16 -0.23
CA PRO A 54 -5.98 9.33 -0.38
C PRO A 54 -5.36 10.47 -1.19
N SER A 55 -4.03 10.51 -1.35
CA SER A 55 -3.33 11.55 -2.11
C SER A 55 -3.39 11.33 -3.62
N ASP A 56 -3.82 10.13 -4.05
CA ASP A 56 -3.83 9.70 -5.45
C ASP A 56 -5.17 9.05 -5.83
N SER A 57 -6.25 9.83 -5.72
CA SER A 57 -7.61 9.39 -6.09
C SER A 57 -8.07 8.09 -5.41
N TYR A 58 -7.57 7.80 -4.21
CA TYR A 58 -7.79 6.53 -3.51
C TYR A 58 -7.35 5.32 -4.35
N SER A 59 -6.22 5.44 -5.05
CA SER A 59 -5.59 4.32 -5.75
C SER A 59 -5.26 3.19 -4.77
N ILE A 60 -5.33 1.95 -5.25
CA ILE A 60 -5.23 0.74 -4.44
C ILE A 60 -3.89 0.07 -4.67
N TRP A 61 -3.24 -0.29 -3.56
CA TRP A 61 -1.91 -0.84 -3.53
C TRP A 61 -1.81 -1.97 -2.50
N CYS A 62 -0.82 -2.84 -2.67
CA CYS A 62 -0.39 -3.80 -1.66
C CYS A 62 1.02 -3.43 -1.18
N TYR A 63 1.26 -3.46 0.13
CA TYR A 63 2.60 -3.27 0.70
C TYR A 63 3.18 -4.64 1.05
N TYR A 64 4.39 -4.94 0.59
CA TYR A 64 5.10 -6.18 0.89
C TYR A 64 6.13 -5.93 2.00
N PRO A 65 5.91 -6.35 3.25
CA PRO A 65 6.82 -6.04 4.36
C PRO A 65 8.18 -6.74 4.29
N ASP A 66 8.29 -7.82 3.53
CA ASP A 66 9.52 -8.62 3.36
C ASP A 66 10.55 -7.92 2.47
N GLY A 67 10.12 -7.38 1.33
CA GLY A 67 10.94 -6.53 0.44
C GLY A 67 10.85 -5.04 0.78
N GLY A 68 9.77 -4.64 1.42
CA GLY A 68 9.38 -3.27 1.71
C GLY A 68 8.86 -2.49 0.51
N ASP A 69 8.66 -3.14 -0.64
CA ASP A 69 8.12 -2.54 -1.86
C ASP A 69 6.58 -2.44 -1.83
N VAL A 70 6.05 -1.64 -2.74
CA VAL A 70 4.62 -1.49 -2.95
C VAL A 70 4.23 -1.98 -4.34
N LYS A 71 3.01 -2.48 -4.48
CA LYS A 71 2.47 -2.90 -5.76
C LYS A 71 1.17 -2.22 -6.07
N TYR A 72 1.11 -1.59 -7.23
CA TYR A 72 -0.10 -0.97 -7.73
C TYR A 72 -1.12 -2.03 -8.19
N LEU A 73 -2.39 -1.85 -7.81
CA LEU A 73 -3.48 -2.76 -8.15
C LEU A 73 -4.62 -2.08 -8.91
N SER A 74 -4.95 -0.83 -8.58
CA SER A 74 -6.06 -0.11 -9.19
C SER A 74 -5.94 1.40 -9.04
N SER A 75 -6.52 2.15 -9.99
CA SER A 75 -6.47 3.62 -10.02
C SER A 75 -7.41 4.28 -9.02
N SER A 76 -8.41 3.55 -8.55
CA SER A 76 -9.32 3.99 -7.49
C SER A 76 -9.98 2.79 -6.82
N LEU A 77 -10.56 3.05 -5.64
CA LEU A 77 -11.38 2.08 -4.92
C LEU A 77 -12.58 1.60 -5.74
N ASP A 78 -13.27 2.50 -6.45
CA ASP A 78 -14.44 2.15 -7.26
C ASP A 78 -14.08 1.16 -8.38
N VAL A 79 -12.97 1.42 -9.09
CA VAL A 79 -12.48 0.53 -10.16
C VAL A 79 -12.04 -0.81 -9.58
N PHE A 80 -11.48 -0.82 -8.36
CA PHE A 80 -11.07 -2.04 -7.68
C PHE A 80 -12.28 -2.91 -7.30
N ILE A 81 -13.32 -2.31 -6.72
CA ILE A 81 -14.56 -2.99 -6.34
C ILE A 81 -15.28 -3.52 -7.59
N ALA A 82 -15.41 -2.71 -8.64
CA ALA A 82 -16.07 -3.15 -9.88
C ALA A 82 -15.39 -4.37 -10.51
N LYS A 83 -14.06 -4.49 -10.42
CA LYS A 83 -13.33 -5.69 -10.88
C LYS A 83 -13.65 -6.93 -10.05
N ALA A 84 -13.87 -6.78 -8.75
CA ALA A 84 -14.22 -7.90 -7.87
C ALA A 84 -15.63 -8.44 -8.18
N GLU A 85 -16.55 -7.56 -8.58
CA GLU A 85 -17.92 -7.95 -8.97
C GLU A 85 -17.94 -8.77 -10.27
N LEU A 86 -17.02 -8.51 -11.20
CA LEU A 86 -16.92 -9.22 -12.49
C LEU A 86 -16.40 -10.66 -12.40
N ILE A 87 -15.92 -11.11 -11.23
CA ILE A 87 -15.38 -12.47 -11.05
C ILE A 87 -16.50 -13.50 -10.79
N TYR A 88 -17.75 -13.05 -10.60
CA TYR A 88 -18.90 -13.89 -10.25
C TYR A 88 -19.92 -14.14 -11.38
N ASP A 89 -19.63 -13.77 -12.62
CA ASP A 89 -20.38 -14.16 -13.83
C ASP A 89 -19.59 -15.16 -14.71
#